data_AF-A0A7V5RQE5-F1
#
_entry.id   AF-A0A7V5RQE5-F1
#
_cell.length_a   1.000
_cell.length_b   1.000
_cell.length_c   1.000
_cell.angle_alpha   90.00
_cell.angle_beta   90.00
_cell.angle_gamma   90.00
#
_symmetry.space_group_name_H-M   'P 1'
#
loop_
_entity.id
_entity.type
_entity.pdbx_description
1 polymer ?
#
loop_
_entity_poly.entity_id
_entity_poly.type
_entity_poly.pdbx_seq_one_letter_code
_entity_poly.pdbx_strand_id
1 'polypeptide(L)'
;MPDKKNIQQLKRYTLSFKLFFQAFWKTILTWVILVTFVVVAIHYNVDKSVIGGFVVIFGIVSQAFIGLINIIGLVPLVGPIVAKVLALPLFWLINALGYFVSIIAIKRGYSKDVVNYRILTVVLLVGIVIGFILGKII
;
A
#
# COMPACT_ATOMS: atom_id res chain seq x y z
N MET A 1 29.03 -16.29 34.30
CA MET A 1 27.58 -16.25 34.61
C MET A 1 26.95 -15.18 33.73
N PRO A 2 25.97 -15.47 32.85
CA PRO A 2 25.37 -14.46 31.98
C PRO A 2 24.59 -13.41 32.79
N ASP A 3 24.79 -12.14 32.46
CA ASP A 3 24.17 -10.97 33.11
C ASP A 3 22.63 -11.03 33.00
N LYS A 4 21.91 -10.75 34.11
CA LYS A 4 20.43 -10.75 34.18
C LYS A 4 19.80 -9.82 33.14
N LYS A 5 20.49 -8.75 32.72
CA LYS A 5 20.04 -7.89 31.61
C LYS A 5 20.01 -8.61 30.26
N ASN A 6 21.01 -9.42 29.95
CA ASN A 6 21.06 -10.21 28.71
C ASN A 6 19.96 -11.28 28.68
N ILE A 7 19.67 -11.91 29.82
CA ILE A 7 18.61 -12.92 29.92
C ILE A 7 17.23 -12.28 29.71
N GLN A 8 16.99 -11.08 30.25
CA GLN A 8 15.74 -10.35 30.01
C GLN A 8 15.60 -9.86 28.56
N GLN A 9 16.70 -9.42 27.93
CA GLN A 9 16.67 -9.03 26.52
C GLN A 9 16.36 -10.22 25.61
N LEU A 10 17.03 -11.36 25.81
CA LEU A 10 16.77 -12.60 25.05
C LEU A 10 15.31 -13.05 25.20
N LYS A 11 14.76 -12.98 26.43
CA LYS A 11 13.35 -13.33 26.70
C LYS A 11 12.37 -12.36 26.02
N ARG A 12 12.74 -11.09 25.82
CA ARG A 12 11.91 -10.07 25.15
C ARG A 12 11.89 -10.27 23.64
N TYR A 13 13.03 -10.59 23.04
CA TYR A 13 13.12 -10.94 21.61
C TYR A 13 12.34 -12.21 21.28
N THR A 14 12.48 -13.27 22.08
CA THR A 14 11.76 -14.54 21.83
C THR A 14 10.24 -14.40 22.00
N LEU A 15 9.77 -13.55 22.94
CA LEU A 15 8.35 -13.22 23.05
C LEU A 15 7.82 -12.53 21.80
N SER A 16 8.58 -11.57 21.24
CA SER A 16 8.21 -10.83 20.03
C SER A 16 8.10 -11.73 18.80
N PHE A 17 9.07 -12.64 18.59
CA PHE A 17 9.04 -13.60 17.48
C PHE A 17 7.90 -14.62 17.61
N LYS A 18 7.64 -15.12 18.81
CA LYS A 18 6.53 -16.07 19.05
C LYS A 18 5.19 -15.41 18.78
N LEU A 19 5.01 -14.16 19.21
CA LEU A 19 3.80 -13.36 18.94
C LEU A 19 3.61 -13.07 17.45
N PHE A 20 4.69 -12.72 16.74
CA PHE A 20 4.67 -12.52 15.29
C PHE A 20 4.26 -13.80 14.56
N PHE A 21 4.93 -14.93 14.85
CA PHE A 21 4.59 -16.19 14.20
C PHE A 21 3.15 -16.63 14.52
N GLN A 22 2.71 -16.48 15.77
CA GLN A 22 1.33 -16.80 16.16
C GLN A 22 0.31 -15.87 15.49
N ALA A 23 0.64 -14.61 15.21
CA ALA A 23 -0.22 -13.68 14.50
C ALA A 23 -0.34 -14.01 13.00
N PHE A 24 0.75 -14.44 12.36
CA PHE A 24 0.83 -14.61 10.89
C PHE A 24 0.93 -16.05 10.40
N TRP A 25 0.82 -17.06 11.28
CA TRP A 25 0.99 -18.47 10.89
C TRP A 25 0.05 -18.88 9.74
N LYS A 26 -1.18 -18.37 9.72
CA LYS A 26 -2.15 -18.63 8.65
C LYS A 26 -1.64 -18.11 7.31
N THR A 27 -1.18 -16.86 7.28
CA THR A 27 -0.61 -16.25 6.08
C THR A 27 0.63 -17.00 5.61
N ILE A 28 1.56 -17.31 6.52
CA ILE A 28 2.77 -18.06 6.20
C ILE A 28 2.41 -19.41 5.59
N LEU A 29 1.46 -20.14 6.20
CA LEU A 29 1.01 -21.44 5.70
C LEU A 29 0.39 -21.34 4.30
N THR A 30 -0.49 -20.35 4.07
CA THR A 30 -1.10 -20.12 2.75
C THR A 30 -0.04 -19.87 1.67
N TRP A 31 1.00 -19.10 1.97
CA TRP A 31 2.09 -18.83 1.03
C TRP A 31 2.98 -20.03 0.80
N VAL A 32 3.26 -20.84 1.82
CA VAL A 32 3.97 -22.11 1.65
C VAL A 32 3.21 -23.05 0.71
N ILE A 33 1.88 -23.17 0.87
CA ILE A 33 1.04 -23.98 -0.01
C ILE A 33 1.07 -23.44 -1.45
N LEU A 34 0.89 -22.13 -1.63
CA LEU A 34 0.91 -21.50 -2.95
C LEU A 34 2.27 -21.66 -3.66
N VAL A 35 3.37 -21.42 -2.96
CA VAL A 35 4.72 -21.59 -3.54
C VAL A 35 4.97 -23.05 -3.89
N THR A 36 4.59 -23.99 -3.01
CA THR A 36 4.71 -25.42 -3.28
C THR A 36 3.91 -25.82 -4.51
N PHE A 37 2.67 -25.35 -4.63
CA PHE A 37 1.84 -25.56 -5.81
C PHE A 37 2.51 -25.03 -7.08
N VAL A 38 3.03 -23.80 -7.05
CA VAL A 38 3.70 -23.20 -8.21
C VAL A 38 4.93 -23.99 -8.63
N VAL A 39 5.78 -24.39 -7.67
CA VAL A 39 6.99 -25.19 -7.95
C VAL A 39 6.61 -26.52 -8.59
N VAL A 40 5.62 -27.21 -8.02
CA VAL A 40 5.11 -28.49 -8.54
C VAL A 40 4.53 -28.32 -9.94
N ALA A 41 3.69 -27.31 -10.16
CA ALA A 41 3.06 -27.06 -11.44
C ALA A 41 4.08 -26.70 -12.54
N ILE A 42 5.13 -25.95 -12.20
CA ILE A 42 6.25 -25.68 -13.12
C ILE A 42 7.01 -26.97 -13.42
N HIS A 43 7.28 -27.81 -12.42
CA HIS A 43 7.96 -29.10 -12.61
C HIS A 43 7.21 -30.03 -13.58
N TYR A 44 5.87 -30.02 -13.51
CA TYR A 44 5.00 -30.76 -14.44
C TYR A 44 4.71 -30.03 -15.76
N ASN A 45 5.40 -28.91 -16.06
CA ASN A 45 5.21 -28.11 -17.27
C ASN A 45 3.76 -27.66 -17.51
N VAL A 46 3.01 -27.36 -16.44
CA VAL A 46 1.67 -26.77 -16.56
C VAL A 46 1.79 -25.39 -17.21
N ASP A 47 0.83 -25.05 -18.07
CA ASP A 47 0.80 -23.73 -18.72
C ASP A 47 0.84 -22.61 -17.68
N LYS A 48 1.78 -21.67 -17.86
CA LYS A 48 2.00 -20.52 -16.98
C LYS A 48 0.74 -19.67 -16.81
N SER A 49 -0.12 -19.62 -17.83
CA SER A 49 -1.40 -18.91 -17.79
C SER A 49 -2.37 -19.55 -16.80
N VAL A 50 -2.40 -20.89 -16.78
CA VAL A 50 -3.23 -21.68 -15.85
C VAL A 50 -2.70 -21.57 -14.43
N ILE A 51 -1.38 -21.67 -14.25
CA ILE A 51 -0.72 -21.47 -12.95
C ILE A 51 -1.05 -20.08 -12.40
N GLY A 52 -0.84 -19.03 -13.22
CA GLY A 52 -1.13 -17.65 -12.84
C GLY A 52 -2.59 -17.43 -12.47
N GLY A 53 -3.52 -17.95 -13.28
CA GLY A 53 -4.96 -17.88 -13.00
C GLY A 53 -5.32 -18.52 -11.67
N PHE A 54 -4.83 -19.73 -11.40
CA PHE A 54 -5.08 -20.42 -10.13
C PHE A 54 -4.50 -19.64 -8.94
N VAL A 55 -3.26 -19.17 -9.03
CA VAL A 55 -2.60 -18.41 -7.96
C VAL A 55 -3.36 -17.12 -7.64
N VAL A 56 -3.85 -16.41 -8.66
CA VAL A 56 -4.64 -15.19 -8.47
C VAL A 56 -5.98 -15.50 -7.80
N ILE A 57 -6.74 -16.45 -8.34
CA ILE A 57 -8.07 -16.81 -7.80
C ILE A 57 -7.92 -17.31 -6.35
N PHE A 58 -7.04 -18.28 -6.13
CA PHE A 58 -6.81 -18.85 -4.82
C PHE A 58 -6.25 -17.82 -3.84
N GLY A 59 -5.33 -16.97 -4.28
CA GLY A 59 -4.74 -15.91 -3.46
C GLY A 59 -5.75 -14.84 -3.03
N ILE A 60 -6.74 -14.51 -3.89
CA ILE A 60 -7.84 -13.61 -3.55
C ILE A 60 -8.81 -14.28 -2.57
N VAL A 61 -9.26 -15.50 -2.87
CA VAL A 61 -10.24 -16.23 -2.04
C VAL A 61 -9.69 -16.51 -0.63
N SER A 62 -8.42 -16.89 -0.53
CA SER A 62 -7.75 -17.17 0.74
C SER A 62 -7.24 -15.91 1.46
N GLN A 63 -7.39 -14.72 0.88
CA GLN A 63 -6.84 -13.46 1.38
C GLN A 63 -5.31 -13.48 1.57
N ALA A 64 -4.59 -14.31 0.79
CA ALA A 64 -3.15 -14.47 0.87
C ALA A 64 -2.39 -13.16 0.65
N PHE A 65 -2.84 -12.34 -0.30
CA PHE A 65 -2.22 -11.05 -0.63
C PHE A 65 -2.40 -10.02 0.48
N ILE A 66 -3.58 -9.94 1.10
CA ILE A 66 -3.82 -9.05 2.25
C ILE A 66 -2.93 -9.46 3.43
N GLY A 67 -2.78 -10.77 3.67
CA GLY A 67 -1.87 -11.28 4.67
C GLY A 67 -0.43 -10.80 4.47
N LEU A 68 0.10 -10.79 3.24
CA LEU A 68 1.42 -10.22 2.97
C LEU A 68 1.47 -8.73 3.25
N ILE A 69 0.47 -7.97 2.80
CA ILE A 69 0.41 -6.52 3.01
C ILE A 69 0.46 -6.21 4.52
N ASN A 70 -0.23 -7.01 5.34
CA ASN A 70 -0.21 -6.84 6.80
C ASN A 70 1.17 -7.15 7.42
N ILE A 71 1.84 -8.22 6.95
CA ILE A 71 3.21 -8.54 7.38
C ILE A 71 4.17 -7.40 6.98
N ILE A 72 4.04 -6.91 5.76
CA ILE A 72 4.86 -5.82 5.23
C ILE A 72 4.58 -4.51 5.98
N GLY A 73 3.32 -4.24 6.32
CA GLY A 73 2.88 -3.04 7.04
C GLY A 73 3.35 -2.98 8.49
N LEU A 74 3.67 -4.12 9.11
CA LEU A 74 4.30 -4.13 10.43
C LEU A 74 5.72 -3.58 10.44
N VAL A 75 6.38 -3.54 9.28
CA VAL A 75 7.69 -2.88 9.16
C VAL A 75 7.43 -1.37 9.09
N PRO A 76 7.80 -0.59 10.12
CA PRO A 76 7.40 0.82 10.24
C PRO A 76 7.84 1.70 9.07
N LEU A 77 8.90 1.28 8.37
CA LEU A 77 9.39 1.95 7.18
C LEU A 77 8.65 1.52 5.90
N VAL A 78 8.28 0.25 5.78
CA VAL A 78 7.72 -0.30 4.53
C VAL A 78 6.24 0.03 4.39
N GLY A 79 5.48 0.06 5.48
CA GLY A 79 4.07 0.47 5.48
C GLY A 79 3.84 1.82 4.77
N PRO A 80 4.51 2.91 5.20
CA PRO A 80 4.41 4.22 4.54
C PRO A 80 4.84 4.23 3.08
N ILE A 81 5.86 3.43 2.71
CA ILE A 81 6.34 3.35 1.33
C ILE A 81 5.30 2.66 0.44
N VAL A 82 4.77 1.52 0.88
CA VAL A 82 3.73 0.78 0.13
C VAL A 82 2.48 1.63 -0.03
N ALA A 83 2.04 2.32 1.02
CA ALA A 83 0.89 3.23 0.94
C ALA A 83 1.11 4.32 -0.12
N LYS A 84 2.31 4.93 -0.17
CA LYS A 84 2.64 5.93 -1.20
C LYS A 84 2.64 5.33 -2.61
N VAL A 85 3.28 4.18 -2.80
CA VAL A 85 3.38 3.52 -4.11
C VAL A 85 2.00 3.13 -4.63
N LEU A 86 1.13 2.59 -3.78
CA LEU A 86 -0.23 2.21 -4.16
C LEU A 86 -1.13 3.43 -4.39
N ALA A 87 -0.95 4.52 -3.62
CA ALA A 87 -1.72 5.73 -3.81
C ALA A 87 -1.33 6.49 -5.08
N LEU A 88 -0.07 6.42 -5.53
CA LEU A 88 0.42 7.15 -6.70
C LEU A 88 -0.44 6.92 -7.95
N PRO A 89 -0.68 5.68 -8.44
CA PRO A 89 -1.55 5.43 -9.58
C PRO A 89 -2.94 6.04 -9.43
N LEU A 90 -3.52 5.98 -8.23
CA LEU A 90 -4.84 6.54 -7.96
C LEU A 90 -4.84 8.08 -8.08
N PHE A 91 -3.81 8.75 -7.56
CA PHE A 91 -3.63 10.19 -7.75
C PHE A 91 -3.55 10.58 -9.22
N TRP A 92 -2.78 9.83 -10.02
CA TRP A 92 -2.69 10.07 -11.46
C TRP A 92 -4.03 9.88 -12.17
N LEU A 93 -4.80 8.84 -11.82
CA LEU A 93 -6.12 8.61 -12.40
C LEU A 93 -7.11 9.73 -12.08
N ILE A 94 -7.17 10.15 -10.81
CA ILE A 94 -8.07 11.23 -10.39
C ILE A 94 -7.66 12.55 -11.06
N ASN A 95 -6.36 12.82 -11.18
CA ASN A 95 -5.86 14.03 -11.86
C ASN A 95 -6.21 14.01 -13.36
N ALA A 96 -6.00 12.86 -14.02
CA ALA A 96 -6.38 12.67 -15.42
C ALA A 96 -7.89 12.87 -15.63
N LEU A 97 -8.73 12.34 -14.73
CA LEU A 97 -10.17 12.57 -14.74
C LEU A 97 -10.51 14.06 -14.58
N GLY A 98 -9.84 14.76 -13.66
CA GLY A 98 -10.01 16.20 -13.46
C GLY A 98 -9.71 17.01 -14.72
N TYR A 99 -8.64 16.68 -15.45
CA TYR A 99 -8.34 17.30 -16.75
C TYR A 99 -9.34 16.91 -17.83
N PHE A 100 -9.75 15.65 -17.88
CA PHE A 100 -10.73 15.18 -18.85
C PHE A 100 -12.06 15.92 -18.72
N VAL A 101 -12.59 16.00 -17.50
CA VAL A 101 -13.81 16.76 -17.20
C VAL A 101 -13.63 18.24 -17.53
N SER A 102 -12.46 18.82 -17.23
CA SER A 102 -12.16 20.22 -17.56
C SER A 102 -12.19 20.49 -19.06
N ILE A 103 -11.65 19.58 -19.88
CA ILE A 103 -11.67 19.72 -21.35
C ILE A 103 -13.12 19.68 -21.86
N ILE A 104 -13.95 18.78 -21.34
CA ILE A 104 -15.36 18.69 -21.72
C ILE A 104 -16.10 19.98 -21.33
N ALA A 105 -15.87 20.50 -20.13
CA ALA A 105 -16.50 21.72 -19.65
C ALA A 105 -16.11 22.95 -20.50
N ILE A 106 -14.83 23.07 -20.86
CA ILE A 106 -14.33 24.13 -21.77
C ILE A 106 -15.03 24.05 -23.13
N LYS A 107 -15.12 22.85 -23.72
CA LYS A 107 -15.83 22.65 -24.99
C LYS A 107 -17.32 23.02 -24.92
N ARG A 108 -17.94 22.94 -23.74
CA ARG A 108 -19.34 23.32 -23.49
C ARG A 108 -19.52 24.81 -23.14
N GLY A 109 -18.45 25.63 -23.16
CA GLY A 109 -18.51 27.06 -22.89
C GLY A 109 -18.28 27.47 -21.43
N TYR A 110 -18.05 26.52 -20.52
CA TYR A 110 -17.80 26.77 -19.09
C TYR A 110 -16.33 27.12 -18.77
N SER A 111 -15.59 27.66 -19.73
CA SER A 111 -14.16 27.95 -19.58
C SER A 111 -13.88 28.90 -18.42
N LYS A 112 -14.74 29.91 -18.23
CA LYS A 112 -14.63 30.87 -17.12
C LYS A 112 -14.79 30.18 -15.76
N ASP A 113 -15.73 29.25 -15.64
CA ASP A 113 -15.96 28.52 -14.39
C ASP A 113 -14.77 27.60 -14.08
N VAL A 114 -14.28 26.84 -15.06
CA VAL A 114 -13.09 25.98 -14.90
C VAL A 114 -11.87 26.78 -14.44
N VAL A 115 -11.65 27.96 -15.02
CA VAL A 115 -10.54 28.84 -14.63
C VAL A 115 -10.76 29.41 -13.23
N ASN A 116 -11.97 29.90 -12.92
CA ASN A 116 -12.28 30.46 -11.61
C ASN A 116 -12.08 29.43 -10.49
N TYR A 117 -12.52 28.18 -10.67
CA TYR A 117 -12.28 27.12 -9.69
C TYR A 117 -10.79 26.85 -9.49
N ARG A 118 -9.99 26.81 -10.58
CA ARG A 118 -8.54 26.60 -10.48
C ARG A 118 -7.85 27.75 -9.76
N ILE A 119 -8.22 29.00 -10.07
CA ILE A 119 -7.69 30.18 -9.38
C ILE A 119 -8.07 30.13 -7.90
N LEU A 120 -9.32 29.82 -7.57
CA LEU A 120 -9.78 29.72 -6.18
C LEU A 120 -8.98 28.67 -5.39
N THR A 121 -8.77 27.48 -5.97
CA THR A 121 -7.96 26.44 -5.32
C THR A 121 -6.51 26.89 -5.11
N VAL A 122 -5.88 27.52 -6.11
CA VAL A 122 -4.50 28.01 -5.98
C VAL A 122 -4.39 29.09 -4.91
N VAL A 123 -5.31 30.07 -4.90
CA VAL A 123 -5.34 31.14 -3.90
C VAL A 123 -5.51 30.55 -2.49
N LEU A 124 -6.42 29.60 -2.32
CA LEU A 124 -6.64 28.92 -1.04
C LEU A 124 -5.37 28.18 -0.57
N LEU A 125 -4.75 27.40 -1.45
CA LEU A 125 -3.54 26.64 -1.12
C LEU A 125 -2.38 27.57 -0.73
N VAL A 126 -2.18 28.65 -1.49
CA VAL A 126 -1.16 29.67 -1.17
C VAL A 126 -1.46 30.33 0.16
N GLY A 127 -2.72 30.70 0.42
CA GLY A 127 -3.15 31.27 1.70
C GLY A 127 -2.88 30.36 2.88
N ILE A 128 -3.19 29.06 2.77
CA ILE A 128 -2.90 28.05 3.80
C ILE A 128 -1.39 27.94 4.03
N VAL A 129 -0.58 27.90 2.97
CA VAL A 129 0.89 27.82 3.08
C VAL A 129 1.45 29.06 3.79
N ILE A 130 1.02 30.26 3.39
CA ILE A 130 1.46 31.51 4.02
C ILE A 130 1.05 31.54 5.50
N GLY A 131 -0.21 31.21 5.80
CA GLY A 131 -0.73 31.15 7.16
C GLY A 131 0.04 30.17 8.05
N PHE A 132 0.38 28.99 7.51
CA PHE A 132 1.19 28.00 8.21
C PHE A 132 2.62 28.51 8.49
N ILE A 133 3.25 29.19 7.53
CA ILE A 133 4.59 29.76 7.72
C ILE A 133 4.55 30.85 8.79
N LEU A 134 3.63 31.80 8.70
CA LEU A 134 3.50 32.89 9.66
C LEU A 134 3.19 32.39 11.07
N GLY A 135 2.23 31.46 11.19
CA GLY A 135 1.86 30.87 12.48
C GLY A 135 2.93 29.98 13.12
N LYS A 136 3.97 29.60 12.38
CA LYS A 136 5.14 28.89 12.92
C LYS A 136 6.26 29.83 13.38
N ILE A 137 6.29 31.05 12.84
CA ILE A 137 7.33 32.06 13.14
C ILE A 137 6.95 32.89 14.37
N ILE A 138 5.67 33.16 14.54
CA ILE A 138 5.08 33.79 15.74
C ILE A 138 4.99 32.76 16.85
#